data_AF-A0A6F8XIN1-F1
#
_entry.id   AF-A0A6F8XIN1-F1
#
_cell.length_a   1.000
_cell.length_b   1.000
_cell.length_c   1.000
_cell.angle_alpha   90.00
_cell.angle_beta   90.00
_cell.angle_gamma   90.00
#
_symmetry.space_group_name_H-M   'P 1'
#
loop_
_entity.id
_entity.type
_entity.pdbx_description
1 polymer ?
#
loop_
_entity_poly.entity_id
_entity_poly.type
_entity_poly.pdbx_seq_one_letter_code
_entity_poly.pdbx_strand_id
1 'polypeptide(L)'
;MEPEVGRVVDLLSSFGAELVPWSTSAPSRGADAVQERLHQWRPVLPTVWDKSSEEPGPAANVVRSPRGSVLYWVGHGWSDGRRHALAHARSPVVVGSGGVLPEQLAHAIAAHQARRADDDDGSGWVIVIIDTCRSVQIIDALTQALIDFKSPPRVLLVGVSPRVQRAWGDSTTP
;
A
#
# COMPACT_ATOMS: atom_id res chain seq x y z
N MET A 1 -10.83 14.99 3.24
CA MET A 1 -10.45 13.56 3.13
C MET A 1 -11.69 12.84 2.64
N GLU A 2 -11.56 11.88 1.72
CA GLU A 2 -12.72 11.08 1.33
C GLU A 2 -13.27 10.30 2.55
N PRO A 3 -14.60 10.25 2.75
CA PRO A 3 -15.19 9.69 3.96
C PRO A 3 -14.85 8.21 4.17
N GLU A 4 -14.65 7.45 3.09
CA GLU A 4 -14.22 6.06 3.11
C GLU A 4 -12.81 5.91 3.69
N VAL A 5 -11.88 6.77 3.25
CA VAL A 5 -10.51 6.80 3.78
C VAL A 5 -10.51 7.11 5.27
N GLY A 6 -11.35 8.06 5.70
CA GLY A 6 -11.49 8.39 7.12
C GLY A 6 -11.91 7.19 7.97
N ARG A 7 -12.92 6.42 7.52
CA ARG A 7 -13.38 5.23 8.23
C ARG A 7 -12.33 4.12 8.32
N VAL A 8 -11.58 3.89 7.25
CA VAL A 8 -10.48 2.92 7.26
C VAL A 8 -9.40 3.34 8.26
N VAL A 9 -9.07 4.63 8.31
CA VAL A 9 -8.12 5.18 9.28
C VAL A 9 -8.62 5.01 10.71
N ASP A 10 -9.86 5.39 10.99
CA ASP A 10 -10.47 5.23 12.31
C ASP A 10 -10.44 3.76 12.76
N LEU A 11 -10.82 2.84 11.87
CA LEU A 11 -10.77 1.41 12.14
C LEU A 11 -9.36 0.90 12.42
N LEU A 12 -8.36 1.31 11.63
CA LEU A 12 -6.98 0.85 11.84
C LEU A 12 -6.34 1.49 13.08
N SER A 13 -6.75 2.71 13.45
CA SER A 13 -6.25 3.41 14.63
C SER A 13 -6.57 2.67 15.94
N SER A 14 -7.71 1.96 16.02
CA SER A 14 -8.03 1.13 17.19
C SER A 14 -7.06 -0.05 17.39
N PHE A 15 -6.28 -0.39 16.36
CA PHE A 15 -5.21 -1.40 16.41
C PHE A 15 -3.81 -0.79 16.53
N GLY A 16 -3.71 0.51 16.83
CA GLY A 16 -2.44 1.23 16.96
C GLY A 16 -1.80 1.64 15.63
N ALA A 17 -2.55 1.62 14.53
CA ALA A 17 -2.03 2.16 13.27
C ALA A 17 -1.97 3.68 13.30
N GLU A 18 -0.85 4.22 12.84
CA GLU A 18 -0.67 5.66 12.68
C GLU A 18 -0.87 6.04 11.21
N LEU A 19 -1.81 6.95 10.95
CA LEU A 19 -1.96 7.53 9.62
C LEU A 19 -0.76 8.43 9.34
N VAL A 20 -0.02 8.10 8.29
CA VAL A 20 0.91 9.05 7.70
C VAL A 20 0.07 9.95 6.78
N PRO A 21 -0.01 11.28 6.96
CA PRO A 21 -0.74 12.15 6.06
C PRO A 21 0.04 12.40 4.77
N TRP A 22 -0.64 12.72 3.68
CA TRP A 22 0.02 13.24 2.48
C TRP A 22 0.55 14.65 2.74
N SER A 23 1.80 14.92 2.34
CA SER A 23 2.36 16.28 2.30
C SER A 23 1.80 17.12 1.14
N THR A 24 1.28 16.45 0.10
CA THR A 24 0.75 17.08 -1.11
C THR A 24 -0.79 17.08 -1.13
N SER A 25 -1.39 18.22 -1.49
CA SER A 25 -2.84 18.37 -1.67
C SER A 25 -3.39 17.43 -2.74
N ALA A 26 -4.62 16.93 -2.56
CA ALA A 26 -5.20 15.91 -3.44
C ALA A 26 -5.13 16.23 -4.95
N PRO A 27 -5.44 17.46 -5.43
CA PRO A 27 -5.35 17.80 -6.86
C PRO A 27 -3.92 17.76 -7.42
N SER A 28 -2.92 17.84 -6.55
CA SER A 28 -1.51 17.93 -6.90
C SER A 28 -0.78 16.60 -6.74
N ARG A 29 -1.48 15.51 -6.35
CA ARG A 29 -0.91 14.17 -6.21
C ARG A 29 -0.68 13.52 -7.58
N GLY A 30 0.29 14.01 -8.32
CA GLY A 30 0.78 13.41 -9.56
C GLY A 30 1.69 12.19 -9.33
N ALA A 31 2.25 11.64 -10.40
CA ALA A 31 3.21 10.52 -10.33
C ALA A 31 4.36 10.80 -9.36
N ASP A 32 4.94 12.00 -9.43
CA ASP A 32 6.00 12.48 -8.56
C ASP A 32 5.64 12.39 -7.08
N ALA A 33 4.48 12.93 -6.70
CA ALA A 33 4.00 12.88 -5.33
C ALA A 33 3.75 11.45 -4.87
N VAL A 34 3.22 10.59 -5.74
CA VAL A 34 3.00 9.17 -5.42
C VAL A 34 4.32 8.44 -5.23
N GLN A 35 5.30 8.63 -6.12
CA GLN A 35 6.61 7.99 -6.00
C GLN A 35 7.32 8.44 -4.74
N GLU A 36 7.35 9.75 -4.46
CA GLU A 36 7.87 10.28 -3.20
C GLU A 36 7.18 9.65 -2.00
N ARG A 37 5.86 9.49 -2.09
CA ARG A 37 5.10 8.86 -1.01
C ARG A 37 5.45 7.38 -0.80
N LEU A 38 5.63 6.61 -1.88
CA LEU A 38 6.07 5.23 -1.81
C LEU A 38 7.50 5.12 -1.25
N HIS A 39 8.36 6.09 -1.55
CA HIS A 39 9.71 6.17 -0.98
C HIS A 39 9.71 6.51 0.51
N GLN A 40 8.83 7.41 0.95
CA GLN A 40 8.63 7.75 2.37
C GLN A 40 7.97 6.61 3.15
N TRP A 41 7.19 5.79 2.48
CA TRP A 41 6.57 4.59 3.02
C TRP A 41 7.59 3.45 3.21
N ARG A 42 8.77 3.77 3.75
CA ARG A 42 9.79 2.80 4.16
C ARG A 42 9.91 2.85 5.67
N PRO A 43 10.16 1.71 6.34
CA PRO A 43 10.35 1.71 7.78
C PRO A 43 11.52 2.63 8.15
N VAL A 44 11.30 3.49 9.14
CA VAL A 44 12.39 4.16 9.84
C VAL A 44 13.00 3.12 10.77
N LEU A 45 14.26 2.77 10.56
CA LEU A 45 14.99 1.89 11.48
C LEU A 45 15.18 2.63 12.80
N PRO A 46 15.10 1.96 13.96
CA PRO A 46 15.50 2.57 15.21
C PRO A 46 16.94 3.04 15.08
N THR A 47 17.22 4.29 15.42
CA THR A 47 18.61 4.75 15.60
C THR A 47 19.30 3.82 16.59
N VAL A 48 20.39 3.22 16.13
CA VAL A 48 21.22 2.26 16.86
C VAL A 48 21.41 2.71 18.31
N TRP A 49 21.01 1.86 19.26
CA TRP A 49 21.45 1.99 20.66
C TRP A 49 22.98 1.86 20.67
N ASP A 50 23.66 2.94 21.03
CA ASP A 50 25.09 2.92 21.28
C ASP A 50 25.39 1.95 22.43
N LYS A 51 26.03 0.81 22.10
CA LYS A 51 26.41 -0.22 23.07
C LYS A 51 27.43 0.27 24.12
N SER A 52 27.95 1.50 24.01
CA SER A 52 28.96 2.04 24.94
C SER A 52 28.39 2.73 26.19
N SER A 53 27.07 2.84 26.34
CA SER A 53 26.45 3.47 27.52
C SER A 53 26.10 2.44 28.61
N GLU A 54 27.04 2.13 29.50
CA GLU A 54 26.89 1.26 30.68
C GLU A 54 26.11 1.89 31.86
N GLU A 55 25.02 2.61 31.59
CA GLU A 55 24.14 3.12 32.66
C GLU A 55 22.69 2.65 32.38
N PRO A 56 22.11 1.75 33.20
CA PRO A 56 20.69 1.41 33.10
C PRO A 56 19.86 2.56 33.69
N GLY A 57 19.70 3.63 32.91
CA GLY A 57 18.72 4.68 33.17
C GLY A 57 17.28 4.15 33.02
N PRO A 58 16.28 4.82 33.62
CA PRO A 58 14.90 4.34 33.66
C PRO A 58 14.36 4.19 32.23
N ALA A 59 14.18 2.94 31.80
CA ALA A 59 13.53 2.51 30.56
C ALA A 59 13.62 3.55 29.44
N ALA A 60 14.80 3.67 28.81
CA ALA A 60 14.94 4.38 27.56
C ALA A 60 13.82 3.88 26.62
N ASN A 61 12.92 4.78 26.23
CA ASN A 61 11.78 4.51 25.36
C ASN A 61 12.32 3.97 24.02
N VAL A 62 12.47 2.64 23.92
CA VAL A 62 12.76 1.98 22.66
C VAL A 62 11.52 2.16 21.80
N VAL A 63 11.53 3.18 20.94
CA VAL A 63 10.53 3.34 19.90
C VAL A 63 10.74 2.18 18.93
N ARG A 64 10.06 1.06 19.19
CA ARG A 64 10.06 -0.10 18.29
C ARG A 64 9.41 0.34 16.99
N SER A 65 10.12 0.17 15.87
CA SER A 65 9.54 0.42 14.56
C SER A 65 8.29 -0.45 14.37
N PRO A 66 7.23 0.07 13.72
CA PRO A 66 6.01 -0.69 13.50
C PRO A 66 6.33 -2.02 12.81
N ARG A 67 5.85 -3.14 13.34
CA ARG A 67 6.05 -4.49 12.76
C ARG A 67 5.12 -4.79 11.57
N GLY A 68 4.18 -3.90 11.30
CA GLY A 68 3.20 -4.01 10.24
C GLY A 68 3.08 -2.72 9.46
N SER A 69 2.57 -2.79 8.24
CA SER A 69 2.17 -1.60 7.49
C SER A 69 1.01 -1.88 6.55
N VAL A 70 0.13 -0.90 6.39
CA VAL A 70 -0.97 -0.95 5.42
C VAL A 70 -0.73 0.13 4.35
N LEU A 71 -0.77 -0.26 3.07
CA LEU A 71 -0.92 0.65 1.94
C LEU A 71 -2.37 0.58 1.47
N TYR A 72 -3.07 1.71 1.46
CA TYR A 72 -4.40 1.81 0.91
C TYR A 72 -4.40 2.73 -0.31
N TRP A 73 -4.78 2.18 -1.47
CA TRP A 73 -5.02 2.93 -2.69
C TRP A 73 -6.51 2.98 -2.95
N VAL A 74 -7.05 4.19 -3.07
CA VAL A 74 -8.41 4.44 -3.55
C VAL A 74 -8.35 5.35 -4.77
N GLY A 75 -9.10 5.01 -5.82
CA GLY A 75 -9.21 5.83 -7.02
C GLY A 75 -9.50 5.03 -8.27
N HIS A 76 -9.07 5.54 -9.41
CA HIS A 76 -9.34 4.91 -10.70
C HIS A 76 -8.23 3.95 -11.12
N GLY A 77 -8.63 2.92 -11.84
CA GLY A 77 -7.76 1.91 -12.42
C GLY A 77 -7.98 1.90 -13.92
N TRP A 78 -6.92 1.68 -14.65
CA TRP A 78 -6.91 1.65 -16.11
C TRP A 78 -6.36 0.32 -16.61
N SER A 79 -6.88 -0.12 -17.75
CA SER A 79 -6.44 -1.33 -18.43
C SER A 79 -6.69 -1.23 -19.93
N ASP A 80 -5.73 -1.66 -20.75
CA ASP A 80 -5.91 -1.93 -22.19
C ASP A 80 -6.07 -3.43 -22.50
N GLY A 81 -6.27 -4.25 -21.46
CA GLY A 81 -6.34 -5.72 -21.55
C GLY A 81 -4.97 -6.41 -21.51
N ARG A 82 -3.87 -5.66 -21.69
CA ARG A 82 -2.49 -6.18 -21.57
C ARG A 82 -1.69 -5.50 -20.47
N ARG A 83 -1.93 -4.21 -20.26
CA ARG A 83 -1.28 -3.36 -19.27
C ARG A 83 -2.31 -2.83 -18.30
N HIS A 84 -1.86 -2.59 -17.09
CA HIS A 84 -2.67 -2.11 -15.99
C HIS A 84 -1.96 -0.94 -15.31
N ALA A 85 -2.74 0.03 -14.83
CA ALA A 85 -2.19 1.18 -14.11
C ALA A 85 -3.22 1.74 -13.13
N LEU A 86 -2.72 2.33 -12.05
CA LEU A 86 -3.50 3.13 -11.12
C LEU A 86 -3.40 4.60 -11.52
N ALA A 87 -4.55 5.26 -11.66
CA ALA A 87 -4.60 6.66 -12.05
C ALA A 87 -4.32 7.58 -10.85
N HIS A 88 -3.55 8.63 -11.06
CA HIS A 88 -3.30 9.69 -10.08
C HIS A 88 -3.89 11.02 -10.56
N ALA A 89 -3.87 12.06 -9.72
CA ALA A 89 -4.58 13.32 -9.98
C ALA A 89 -4.19 14.01 -11.31
N ARG A 90 -2.93 13.84 -11.75
CA ARG A 90 -2.41 14.38 -13.02
C ARG A 90 -2.35 13.36 -14.16
N SER A 91 -2.97 12.19 -14.05
CA SER A 91 -2.86 11.18 -15.10
C SER A 91 -3.62 11.65 -16.34
N PRO A 92 -3.06 11.45 -17.55
CA PRO A 92 -3.79 11.72 -18.78
C PRO A 92 -5.01 10.79 -18.90
N VAL A 93 -5.99 11.19 -19.74
CA VAL A 93 -7.23 10.42 -19.98
C VAL A 93 -6.94 8.97 -20.38
N VAL A 94 -5.86 8.74 -21.14
CA VAL A 94 -5.29 7.41 -21.37
C VAL A 94 -4.13 7.21 -20.43
N VAL A 95 -4.41 6.59 -19.27
CA VAL A 95 -3.48 6.49 -18.13
C VAL A 95 -2.24 5.65 -18.44
N GLY A 96 -2.26 4.80 -19.49
CA GLY A 96 -1.28 3.72 -19.71
C GLY A 96 0.19 3.98 -19.36
N SER A 97 0.81 5.07 -19.84
CA SER A 97 2.21 5.40 -19.52
C SER A 97 2.37 6.47 -18.42
N GLY A 98 1.27 7.07 -17.97
CA GLY A 98 1.25 8.19 -17.02
C GLY A 98 0.47 7.86 -15.75
N GLY A 99 0.28 6.58 -15.43
CA GLY A 99 -0.25 6.10 -14.16
C GLY A 99 0.82 5.36 -13.37
N VAL A 100 0.44 4.88 -12.20
CA VAL A 100 1.31 4.08 -11.34
C VAL A 100 1.15 2.62 -11.73
N LEU A 101 2.24 2.01 -12.20
CA LEU A 101 2.25 0.65 -12.70
C LEU A 101 2.34 -0.37 -11.55
N PRO A 102 1.80 -1.58 -11.71
CA PRO A 102 1.95 -2.67 -10.74
C PRO A 102 3.42 -2.96 -10.38
N GLU A 103 4.34 -2.85 -11.34
CA GLU A 103 5.77 -3.07 -11.14
C GLU A 103 6.39 -2.01 -10.22
N GLN A 104 5.91 -0.76 -10.29
CA GLN A 104 6.36 0.31 -9.41
C GLN A 104 5.89 0.06 -7.97
N LEU A 105 4.66 -0.41 -7.79
CA LEU A 105 4.17 -0.83 -6.48
C LEU A 105 4.93 -2.04 -5.94
N ALA A 106 5.17 -3.06 -6.77
CA ALA A 106 5.92 -4.24 -6.39
C ALA A 106 7.34 -3.88 -5.93
N HIS A 107 8.02 -2.98 -6.66
CA HIS A 107 9.32 -2.47 -6.27
C HIS A 107 9.28 -1.76 -4.90
N ALA A 108 8.28 -0.90 -4.67
CA ALA A 108 8.12 -0.21 -3.38
C ALA A 108 7.87 -1.18 -2.22
N ILE A 109 7.02 -2.19 -2.43
CA ILE A 109 6.73 -3.24 -1.43
C ILE A 109 7.99 -4.06 -1.14
N ALA A 110 8.73 -4.48 -2.17
CA ALA A 110 9.97 -5.20 -2.03
C ALA A 110 11.02 -4.38 -1.25
N ALA A 111 11.17 -3.09 -1.58
CA ALA A 111 12.08 -2.19 -0.89
C ALA A 111 11.68 -1.91 0.56
N HIS A 112 10.38 -1.91 0.87
CA HIS A 112 9.86 -1.82 2.23
C HIS A 112 10.20 -3.08 3.04
N GLN A 113 9.95 -4.26 2.45
CA GLN A 113 10.15 -5.54 3.11
C GLN A 113 11.62 -5.90 3.30
N ALA A 114 12.48 -5.64 2.31
CA ALA A 114 13.92 -5.93 2.39
C ALA A 114 14.57 -5.27 3.60
N ARG A 115 14.18 -4.03 3.95
CA ARG A 115 14.69 -3.32 5.13
C ARG A 115 14.29 -3.92 6.47
N ARG A 116 13.26 -4.77 6.50
CA ARG A 116 12.79 -5.45 7.72
C ARG A 116 13.29 -6.89 7.82
N ALA A 117 13.85 -7.45 6.75
CA ALA A 117 14.43 -8.78 6.76
C ALA A 117 15.72 -8.84 7.59
N ASP A 118 16.39 -7.69 7.75
CA ASP A 118 17.61 -7.56 8.56
C ASP A 118 17.33 -7.47 10.08
N ASP A 119 16.06 -7.33 10.49
CA ASP A 119 15.66 -7.31 11.90
C ASP A 119 15.32 -8.73 12.39
N ASP A 120 16.16 -9.29 13.26
CA ASP A 120 16.12 -10.68 13.78
C ASP A 120 14.80 -11.09 14.50
N ASP A 121 13.93 -10.14 14.87
CA ASP A 121 12.82 -10.34 15.82
C ASP A 121 11.44 -10.61 15.16
N GLY A 122 11.48 -11.15 13.93
CA GLY A 122 10.30 -11.54 13.16
C GLY A 122 9.97 -10.51 12.08
N SER A 123 10.27 -10.86 10.83
CA SER A 123 10.05 -10.03 9.64
C SER A 123 8.65 -9.39 9.61
N GLY A 124 8.60 -8.08 9.42
CA GLY A 124 7.33 -7.36 9.42
C GLY A 124 6.40 -7.78 8.28
N TRP A 125 5.12 -7.43 8.39
CA TRP A 125 4.12 -7.71 7.36
C TRP A 125 3.68 -6.44 6.64
N VAL A 126 3.14 -6.61 5.42
CA VAL A 126 2.53 -5.55 4.62
C VAL A 126 1.16 -6.01 4.13
N ILE A 127 0.14 -5.17 4.30
CA ILE A 127 -1.17 -5.33 3.65
C ILE A 127 -1.28 -4.24 2.59
N VAL A 128 -1.65 -4.61 1.36
CA VAL A 128 -1.91 -3.68 0.26
C VAL A 128 -3.36 -3.81 -0.15
N ILE A 129 -4.12 -2.73 -0.01
CA ILE A 129 -5.54 -2.66 -0.34
C ILE A 129 -5.68 -1.77 -1.58
N ILE A 130 -6.22 -2.33 -2.65
CA ILE A 130 -6.44 -1.67 -3.94
C ILE A 130 -7.94 -1.55 -4.19
N ASP A 131 -8.47 -0.34 -4.05
CA ASP A 131 -9.88 0.00 -4.18
C ASP A 131 -10.13 0.82 -5.45
N THR A 132 -10.57 0.10 -6.48
CA THR A 132 -10.74 0.62 -7.84
C THR A 132 -11.57 -0.34 -8.70
N CYS A 133 -12.17 0.19 -9.76
CA CYS A 133 -12.96 -0.57 -10.72
C CYS A 133 -12.21 -1.71 -11.43
N ARG A 134 -10.86 -1.70 -11.39
CA ARG A 134 -9.99 -2.73 -12.00
C ARG A 134 -9.13 -3.47 -10.99
N SER A 135 -9.55 -3.52 -9.73
CA SER A 135 -8.72 -4.06 -8.64
C SER A 135 -8.30 -5.50 -8.87
N VAL A 136 -9.16 -6.38 -9.41
CA VAL A 136 -8.79 -7.76 -9.74
C VAL A 136 -7.60 -7.80 -10.70
N GLN A 137 -7.69 -7.10 -11.85
CA GLN A 137 -6.62 -7.14 -12.86
C GLN A 137 -5.32 -6.51 -12.33
N ILE A 138 -5.44 -5.48 -11.51
CA ILE A 138 -4.27 -4.83 -10.89
C ILE A 138 -3.61 -5.74 -9.86
N ILE A 139 -4.39 -6.47 -9.05
CA ILE A 139 -3.88 -7.42 -8.06
C ILE A 139 -3.19 -8.60 -8.74
N ASP A 140 -3.74 -9.12 -9.84
CA ASP A 140 -3.10 -10.20 -10.61
C ASP A 140 -1.74 -9.75 -11.17
N ALA A 141 -1.70 -8.56 -11.79
CA ALA A 141 -0.47 -8.00 -12.33
C ALA A 141 0.56 -7.68 -11.22
N LEU A 142 0.11 -7.16 -10.08
CA LEU A 142 0.96 -6.88 -8.92
C LEU A 142 1.53 -8.18 -8.32
N THR A 143 0.72 -9.24 -8.26
CA THR A 143 1.16 -10.55 -7.79
C THR A 143 2.27 -11.09 -8.69
N GLN A 144 2.09 -11.03 -10.00
CA GLN A 144 3.11 -11.46 -10.95
C GLN A 144 4.41 -10.64 -10.79
N ALA A 145 4.30 -9.32 -10.70
CA ALA A 145 5.46 -8.46 -10.51
C ALA A 145 6.20 -8.77 -9.19
N LEU A 146 5.49 -9.02 -8.09
CA LEU A 146 6.10 -9.40 -6.81
C LEU A 146 6.85 -10.73 -6.87
N ILE A 147 6.30 -11.71 -7.61
CA ILE A 147 6.96 -13.00 -7.88
C ILE A 147 8.26 -12.76 -8.67
N ASP A 148 8.21 -11.94 -9.72
CA ASP A 148 9.37 -11.63 -10.56
C ASP A 148 10.47 -10.91 -9.75
N PHE A 149 10.11 -10.03 -8.82
CA PHE A 149 11.04 -9.37 -7.90
C PHE A 149 11.59 -10.29 -6.79
N LYS A 150 11.12 -11.55 -6.69
CA LYS A 150 11.44 -12.46 -5.57
C LYS A 150 11.18 -11.80 -4.21
N SER A 151 10.08 -11.06 -4.10
CA SER A 151 9.80 -10.23 -2.93
C SER A 151 9.69 -11.07 -1.65
N PRO A 152 10.05 -10.53 -0.47
CA PRO A 152 10.06 -11.28 0.77
C PRO A 152 8.67 -11.81 1.16
N PRO A 153 8.59 -12.92 1.91
CA PRO A 153 7.32 -13.44 2.39
C PRO A 153 6.61 -12.42 3.30
N ARG A 154 5.27 -12.56 3.45
CA ARG A 154 4.36 -11.76 4.33
C ARG A 154 3.78 -10.48 3.72
N VAL A 155 3.32 -10.59 2.48
CA VAL A 155 2.47 -9.58 1.83
C VAL A 155 1.05 -10.13 1.65
N LEU A 156 0.04 -9.39 2.10
CA LEU A 156 -1.37 -9.65 1.82
C LEU A 156 -1.88 -8.62 0.81
N LEU A 157 -2.41 -9.08 -0.31
CA LEU A 157 -3.03 -8.23 -1.33
C LEU A 157 -4.55 -8.33 -1.23
N VAL A 158 -5.24 -7.20 -1.17
CA VAL A 158 -6.70 -7.10 -1.08
C VAL A 158 -7.21 -6.25 -2.22
N GLY A 159 -7.94 -6.85 -3.15
CA GLY A 159 -8.68 -6.13 -4.18
C GLY A 159 -10.10 -5.80 -3.73
N VAL A 160 -10.48 -4.53 -3.74
CA VAL A 160 -11.87 -4.09 -3.54
C VAL A 160 -12.45 -3.77 -4.90
N SER A 161 -13.37 -4.62 -5.36
CA SER A 161 -14.10 -4.41 -6.60
C SER A 161 -15.54 -4.11 -6.26
N PRO A 162 -16.20 -3.13 -6.91
CA PRO A 162 -17.65 -3.06 -6.83
C PRO A 162 -18.20 -4.40 -7.33
N ARG A 163 -18.95 -5.11 -6.47
CA ARG A 163 -19.61 -6.35 -6.88
C ARG A 163 -20.46 -6.04 -8.10
N VAL A 164 -20.29 -6.82 -9.17
CA VAL A 164 -21.42 -7.07 -10.07
C VAL A 164 -22.43 -7.81 -9.22
N GLN A 165 -23.40 -7.09 -8.68
CA GLN A 165 -24.60 -7.70 -8.14
C GLN A 165 -25.33 -8.29 -9.36
N ARG A 166 -25.01 -9.55 -9.72
CA ARG A 166 -25.90 -10.33 -10.58
C ARG A 166 -27.21 -10.38 -9.81
N ALA A 167 -28.23 -9.68 -10.32
CA ALA A 167 -29.59 -9.76 -9.80
C ALA A 167 -29.96 -11.24 -9.71
N TRP A 168 -30.11 -11.72 -8.48
CA TRP A 168 -30.61 -13.06 -8.23
C TRP A 168 -32.13 -12.92 -8.19
N GLY A 169 -32.80 -13.48 -9.20
CA GLY A 169 -34.23 -13.70 -9.22
C GLY A 169 -35.09 -12.55 -9.73
N ASP A 170 -35.22 -12.44 -11.05
CA ASP A 170 -36.52 -12.14 -11.68
C ASP A 170 -36.64 -13.05 -12.90
N SER A 171 -37.02 -14.30 -12.63
CA SER A 171 -37.64 -15.16 -13.63
C SER A 171 -39.09 -15.37 -13.22
N THR A 172 -39.89 -14.32 -13.40
CA THR A 172 -41.34 -14.46 -13.51
C THR A 172 -41.68 -15.06 -14.87
N THR A 173 -42.19 -16.30 -14.79
CA THR A 173 -43.23 -16.90 -15.65
C THR A 173 -42.93 -17.20 -17.12
N PRO A 174 -43.54 -18.28 -17.62
CA PRO A 174 -44.74 -18.12 -18.45
C PRO A 174 -46.04 -18.36 -17.69
#